data_AF-A0A7Y5WIR2-F1
#
_entry.id   AF-A0A7Y5WIR2-F1
#
_cell.length_a   1.000
_cell.length_b   1.000
_cell.length_c   1.000
_cell.angle_alpha   90.00
_cell.angle_beta   90.00
_cell.angle_gamma   90.00
#
_symmetry.space_group_name_H-M   'P 1'
#
loop_
_entity.id
_entity.type
_entity.pdbx_description
1 polymer ?
#
loop_
_entity_poly.entity_id
_entity_poly.type
_entity_poly.pdbx_seq_one_letter_code
_entity_poly.pdbx_strand_id
1 'polypeptide(L)'
;ARWLEANSEPDDVVATNVHCRLKRTVPHCDARAFWVSALTQRRALLESWAYTASAHERHGVGGRAYSQQPFENPKLLALNEAAFRAPTTQNLAALESRGVRWLFADTEAGPVSPELSQRAELVHESGPVKIFRLR
;
A
#
# COMPACT_ATOMS: atom_id res chain seq x y z
N ALA A 1 1.78 -10.23 -7.92
CA ALA A 1 3.05 -9.99 -7.19
C ALA A 1 4.26 -10.44 -8.00
N ARG A 2 4.39 -11.71 -8.39
CA ARG A 2 5.54 -12.20 -9.20
C ARG A 2 5.83 -11.40 -10.48
N TRP A 3 4.79 -10.93 -11.18
CA TRP A 3 4.99 -10.06 -12.34
C TRP A 3 5.78 -8.80 -11.97
N LEU A 4 5.47 -8.15 -10.84
CA LEU A 4 6.19 -6.96 -10.41
C LEU A 4 7.65 -7.28 -10.04
N GLU A 5 7.87 -8.39 -9.33
CA GLU A 5 9.22 -8.87 -8.99
C GLU A 5 10.10 -9.09 -10.23
N ALA A 6 9.53 -9.62 -11.32
CA ALA A 6 10.26 -9.84 -12.56
C ALA A 6 10.40 -8.59 -13.47
N ASN A 7 9.65 -7.51 -13.20
CA ASN A 7 9.53 -6.34 -14.10
C ASN A 7 9.80 -4.98 -13.40
N SER A 8 10.48 -5.00 -12.25
CA SER A 8 10.88 -3.80 -11.50
C SER A 8 12.32 -3.91 -11.02
N GLU A 9 12.96 -2.77 -10.80
CA GLU A 9 14.31 -2.73 -10.25
C GLU A 9 14.31 -3.10 -8.76
N PRO A 10 15.37 -3.74 -8.23
CA PRO A 10 15.42 -4.19 -6.84
C PRO A 10 15.15 -3.10 -5.80
N ASP A 11 15.55 -1.86 -6.09
CA ASP A 11 15.42 -0.71 -5.20
C ASP A 11 14.11 0.07 -5.35
N ASP A 12 13.26 -0.33 -6.30
CA ASP A 12 11.97 0.32 -6.53
C ASP A 12 11.08 0.24 -5.29
N VAL A 13 10.31 1.33 -5.07
CA VAL A 13 9.33 1.41 -3.99
C VAL A 13 7.92 1.23 -4.54
N VAL A 14 7.13 0.44 -3.81
CA VAL A 14 5.76 0.09 -4.13
C VAL A 14 4.80 0.72 -3.10
N ALA A 15 3.82 1.49 -3.55
CA ALA A 15 2.67 1.84 -2.73
C ALA A 15 1.58 0.77 -2.90
N THR A 16 0.84 0.44 -1.84
CA THR A 16 -0.24 -0.55 -1.90
C THR A 16 -1.42 -0.18 -1.00
N ASN A 17 -2.63 -0.61 -1.35
CA ASN A 17 -3.83 -0.49 -0.51
C ASN A 17 -4.06 -1.74 0.37
N VAL A 18 -3.14 -2.70 0.36
CA VAL A 18 -3.23 -3.95 1.12
C VAL A 18 -2.54 -3.80 2.47
N HIS A 19 -3.32 -3.66 3.54
CA HIS A 19 -2.76 -3.46 4.89
C HIS A 19 -3.13 -4.57 5.87
N CYS A 20 -4.28 -5.21 5.66
CA CYS A 20 -4.86 -6.14 6.62
C CYS A 20 -4.60 -7.60 6.25
N ARG A 21 -4.34 -8.44 7.25
CA ARG A 21 -4.08 -9.88 7.07
C ARG A 21 -5.20 -10.61 6.33
N LEU A 22 -6.47 -10.23 6.58
CA LEU A 22 -7.64 -10.77 5.87
C LEU A 22 -7.91 -10.05 4.54
N LYS A 23 -6.88 -9.42 3.96
CA LYS A 23 -6.86 -8.63 2.73
C LYS A 23 -7.69 -7.34 2.78
N ARG A 24 -8.96 -7.40 3.19
CA ARG A 24 -9.84 -6.23 3.26
C ARG A 24 -9.30 -5.17 4.22
N THR A 25 -8.92 -4.03 3.67
CA THR A 25 -8.40 -2.89 4.42
C THR A 25 -9.52 -2.16 5.14
N VAL A 26 -9.49 -2.23 6.48
CA VAL A 26 -10.45 -1.57 7.37
C VAL A 26 -9.72 -0.96 8.57
N PRO A 27 -10.29 0.07 9.22
CA PRO A 27 -9.69 0.66 10.42
C PRO A 27 -9.41 -0.40 11.50
N HIS A 28 -8.23 -0.31 12.13
CA HIS A 28 -7.82 -1.18 13.25
C HIS A 28 -7.87 -2.69 12.99
N CYS A 29 -7.74 -3.11 11.74
CA CYS A 29 -7.55 -4.52 11.39
C CYS A 29 -6.22 -5.07 11.90
N ASP A 30 -6.01 -6.38 11.75
CA ASP A 30 -4.70 -7.00 11.90
C ASP A 30 -3.75 -6.54 10.78
N ALA A 31 -2.95 -5.50 11.05
CA ALA A 31 -2.07 -4.81 10.10
C ALA A 31 -0.72 -5.54 9.89
N ARG A 32 -0.76 -6.87 9.82
CA ARG A 32 0.39 -7.75 9.57
C ARG A 32 0.41 -8.33 8.15
N ALA A 33 -0.32 -7.75 7.19
CA ALA A 33 -0.18 -8.18 5.79
C ALA A 33 1.14 -7.67 5.24
N PHE A 34 2.12 -8.55 5.02
CA PHE A 34 3.45 -8.24 4.44
C PHE A 34 3.63 -8.89 3.06
N TRP A 35 2.57 -9.48 2.51
CA TRP A 35 2.71 -10.36 1.36
C TRP A 35 3.03 -9.58 0.09
N VAL A 36 2.72 -8.27 0.00
CA VAL A 36 3.10 -7.47 -1.16
C VAL A 36 4.61 -7.32 -1.18
N SER A 37 5.25 -6.82 -0.11
CA SER A 37 6.72 -6.74 -0.07
C SER A 37 7.40 -8.11 -0.15
N ALA A 38 6.89 -9.13 0.54
CA ALA A 38 7.51 -10.46 0.51
C ALA A 38 7.47 -11.14 -0.86
N LEU A 39 6.36 -11.01 -1.61
CA LEU A 39 6.23 -11.65 -2.92
C LEU A 39 6.74 -10.80 -4.08
N THR A 40 6.78 -9.48 -3.93
CA THR A 40 7.39 -8.59 -4.93
C THR A 40 8.89 -8.45 -4.72
N GLN A 41 9.39 -8.75 -3.52
CA GLN A 41 10.76 -8.46 -3.09
C GLN A 41 11.13 -6.99 -3.29
N ARG A 42 10.16 -6.08 -3.16
CA ARG A 42 10.34 -4.63 -3.25
C ARG A 42 9.95 -3.96 -1.95
N ARG A 43 10.56 -2.80 -1.70
CA ARG A 43 10.23 -1.99 -0.52
C ARG A 43 8.81 -1.47 -0.66
N ALA A 44 7.98 -1.67 0.35
CA ALA A 44 6.69 -1.02 0.42
C ALA A 44 6.85 0.39 1.02
N LEU A 45 6.15 1.40 0.47
CA LEU A 45 6.08 2.73 1.06
C LEU A 45 5.53 2.66 2.48
N LEU A 46 4.43 1.94 2.64
CA LEU A 46 3.84 1.57 3.91
C LEU A 46 3.09 0.24 3.74
N GLU A 47 3.37 -0.70 4.62
CA GLU A 47 2.76 -2.03 4.71
C GLU A 47 3.11 -2.56 6.12
N SER A 48 2.34 -3.51 6.64
CA SER A 48 2.78 -4.34 7.77
C SER A 48 3.31 -3.62 9.02
N TRP A 49 2.77 -2.43 9.31
CA TRP A 49 3.32 -1.60 10.37
C TRP A 49 3.13 -2.18 11.78
N ALA A 50 2.35 -3.23 11.94
CA ALA A 50 2.27 -3.99 13.18
C ALA A 50 3.63 -4.51 13.67
N TYR A 51 4.62 -4.68 12.79
CA TYR A 51 5.98 -5.09 13.16
C TYR A 51 6.90 -3.92 13.56
N THR A 52 6.42 -2.67 13.51
CA THR A 52 7.22 -1.50 13.90
C THR A 52 7.33 -1.38 15.42
N ALA A 53 8.43 -0.80 15.92
CA ALA A 53 8.58 -0.47 17.34
C ALA A 53 7.39 0.37 17.84
N SER A 54 6.98 1.36 17.06
CA SER A 54 5.83 2.23 17.29
C SER A 54 4.52 1.48 17.55
N ALA A 55 4.24 0.41 16.82
CA ALA A 55 3.04 -0.42 17.04
C ALA A 55 3.15 -1.24 18.33
N HIS A 56 4.33 -1.77 18.63
CA HIS A 56 4.59 -2.55 19.84
C HIS A 56 4.57 -1.68 21.11
N GLU A 57 5.15 -0.49 21.08
CA GLU A 57 5.11 0.49 22.18
C GLU A 57 3.67 0.92 22.52
N ARG A 58 2.80 0.99 21.51
CA ARG A 58 1.37 1.29 21.70
C ARG A 58 0.52 0.08 22.11
N HIS A 59 1.10 -1.09 22.39
CA HIS A 59 0.30 -2.25 22.79
C HIS A 59 -0.62 -1.92 24.00
N GLY A 60 -1.91 -2.22 23.87
CA GLY A 60 -2.92 -1.94 24.91
C GLY A 60 -3.50 -0.52 24.86
N VAL A 61 -2.91 0.42 24.13
CA VAL A 61 -3.45 1.78 23.96
C VAL A 61 -4.81 1.68 23.26
N GLY A 62 -5.83 2.29 23.86
CA GLY A 62 -7.21 2.23 23.37
C GLY A 62 -7.83 0.83 23.39
N GLY A 63 -7.30 -0.09 24.21
CA GLY A 63 -7.77 -1.48 24.29
C GLY A 63 -7.40 -2.34 23.07
N ARG A 64 -6.39 -1.92 22.28
CA ARG A 64 -6.00 -2.59 21.03
C ARG A 64 -4.67 -3.32 21.17
N ALA A 65 -4.60 -4.53 20.62
CA ALA A 65 -3.33 -5.22 20.45
C ALA A 65 -2.40 -4.46 19.49
N TYR A 66 -1.09 -4.73 19.54
CA TYR A 66 -0.08 -4.10 18.69
C TYR A 66 -0.43 -4.25 17.20
N SER A 67 -1.01 -5.40 16.82
CA SER A 67 -1.42 -5.69 15.45
C SER A 67 -2.59 -4.83 14.95
N GLN A 68 -3.32 -4.18 15.85
CA GLN A 68 -4.49 -3.34 15.55
C GLN A 68 -4.23 -1.86 15.80
N GLN A 69 -3.00 -1.50 16.17
CA GLN A 69 -2.60 -0.11 16.33
C GLN A 69 -2.63 0.60 14.97
N PRO A 70 -3.06 1.86 14.91
CA PRO A 70 -3.01 2.63 13.67
C PRO A 70 -1.57 2.82 13.22
N PHE A 71 -1.38 3.08 11.93
CA PHE A 71 -0.10 3.53 11.41
C PHE A 71 0.27 4.87 12.06
N GLU A 72 1.54 5.03 12.45
CA GLU A 72 2.00 6.18 13.24
C GLU A 72 1.93 7.50 12.48
N ASN A 73 2.02 7.46 11.15
CA ASN A 73 1.95 8.63 10.30
C ASN A 73 0.60 8.67 9.55
N PRO A 74 -0.47 9.23 10.14
CA PRO A 74 -1.79 9.26 9.52
C PRO A 74 -1.82 10.07 8.23
N LYS A 75 -0.94 11.07 8.07
CA LYS A 75 -0.86 11.87 6.85
C LYS A 75 -0.31 11.05 5.68
N LEU A 76 0.71 10.21 5.92
CA LEU A 76 1.25 9.31 4.90
C LEU A 76 0.26 8.21 4.53
N LEU A 77 -0.44 7.63 5.52
CA LEU A 77 -1.52 6.68 5.25
C LEU A 77 -2.62 7.32 4.38
N ALA A 78 -3.09 8.51 4.73
CA ALA A 78 -4.11 9.20 3.96
C ALA A 78 -3.65 9.51 2.52
N LEU A 79 -2.39 9.92 2.33
CA LEU A 79 -1.80 10.14 1.01
C LEU A 79 -1.79 8.85 0.17
N ASN A 80 -1.36 7.73 0.75
CA ASN A 80 -1.36 6.42 0.09
C ASN A 80 -2.77 5.99 -0.29
N GLU A 81 -3.72 6.01 0.65
CA GLU A 81 -5.10 5.60 0.38
C GLU A 81 -5.79 6.49 -0.67
N ALA A 82 -5.50 7.79 -0.67
CA ALA A 82 -6.03 8.71 -1.67
C ALA A 82 -5.55 8.40 -3.09
N ALA A 83 -4.30 7.92 -3.26
CA ALA A 83 -3.80 7.52 -4.57
C ALA A 83 -4.60 6.38 -5.20
N PHE A 84 -5.16 5.47 -4.39
CA PHE A 84 -6.02 4.39 -4.89
C PHE A 84 -7.49 4.79 -5.00
N ARG A 85 -8.02 5.56 -4.04
CA ARG A 85 -9.46 5.88 -3.99
C ARG A 85 -9.86 7.10 -4.83
N ALA A 86 -9.02 8.13 -4.88
CA ALA A 86 -9.31 9.41 -5.52
C ALA A 86 -8.00 10.01 -6.10
N PRO A 87 -7.43 9.38 -7.13
CA PRO A 87 -6.13 9.76 -7.68
C PRO A 87 -6.17 11.16 -8.28
N THR A 88 -5.16 11.95 -7.96
CA THR A 88 -4.92 13.27 -8.53
C THR A 88 -3.47 13.36 -8.98
N THR A 89 -3.17 14.22 -9.95
CA THR A 89 -1.77 14.45 -10.36
C THR A 89 -0.91 14.85 -9.15
N GLN A 90 -1.46 15.60 -8.20
CA GLN A 90 -0.76 16.03 -7.01
C GLN A 90 -0.44 14.89 -6.04
N ASN A 91 -1.39 13.98 -5.76
CA ASN A 91 -1.11 12.89 -4.82
C ASN A 91 -0.17 11.84 -5.43
N LEU A 92 -0.25 11.57 -6.73
CA LEU A 92 0.68 10.68 -7.43
C LEU A 92 2.09 11.27 -7.49
N ALA A 93 2.24 12.55 -7.85
CA ALA A 93 3.53 13.22 -7.81
C ALA A 93 4.13 13.27 -6.37
N ALA A 94 3.27 13.40 -5.35
CA ALA A 94 3.71 13.31 -3.97
C ALA A 94 4.20 11.89 -3.59
N LEU A 95 3.65 10.83 -4.18
CA LEU A 95 4.20 9.47 -4.03
C LEU A 95 5.51 9.31 -4.80
N GLU A 96 5.60 9.79 -6.04
CA GLU A 96 6.83 9.77 -6.85
C GLU A 96 8.00 10.47 -6.15
N SER A 97 7.76 11.66 -5.57
CA SER A 97 8.79 12.39 -4.80
C SER A 97 9.27 11.65 -3.53
N ARG A 98 8.54 10.62 -3.10
CA ARG A 98 8.94 9.70 -2.01
C ARG A 98 9.61 8.41 -2.52
N GLY A 99 9.92 8.36 -3.81
CA GLY A 99 10.57 7.24 -4.48
C GLY A 99 9.61 6.14 -4.96
N VAL A 100 8.29 6.32 -4.81
CA VAL A 100 7.32 5.33 -5.32
C VAL A 100 7.39 5.30 -6.84
N ARG A 101 7.64 4.11 -7.39
CA ARG A 101 7.59 3.87 -8.84
C ARG A 101 6.35 3.08 -9.25
N TRP A 102 5.83 2.25 -8.34
CA TRP A 102 4.76 1.30 -8.62
C TRP A 102 3.60 1.45 -7.65
N LEU A 103 2.38 1.30 -8.17
CA LEU A 103 1.19 1.11 -7.36
C LEU A 103 0.72 -0.34 -7.50
N PHE A 104 0.69 -1.07 -6.39
CA PHE A 104 0.10 -2.39 -6.29
C PHE A 104 -1.31 -2.26 -5.71
N ALA A 105 -2.31 -2.25 -6.59
CA ALA A 105 -3.71 -2.11 -6.21
C ALA A 105 -4.39 -3.48 -6.17
N ASP A 106 -5.17 -3.76 -5.12
CA ASP A 106 -6.02 -4.93 -5.00
C ASP A 106 -7.46 -4.49 -4.70
N THR A 107 -8.40 -4.81 -5.58
CA THR A 107 -9.82 -4.42 -5.44
C THR A 107 -10.54 -5.16 -4.31
N GLU A 108 -10.00 -6.28 -3.83
CA GLU A 108 -10.51 -6.96 -2.62
C GLU A 108 -10.00 -6.30 -1.33
N ALA A 109 -8.88 -5.59 -1.39
CA ALA A 109 -8.36 -4.82 -0.25
C ALA A 109 -9.15 -3.53 -0.04
N GLY A 110 -9.61 -2.87 -1.11
CA GLY A 110 -10.45 -1.67 -1.00
C GLY A 110 -10.77 -1.05 -2.36
N PRO A 111 -11.50 0.09 -2.37
CA PRO A 111 -11.84 0.78 -3.60
C PRO A 111 -10.58 1.20 -4.38
N VAL A 112 -10.54 0.86 -5.67
CA VAL A 112 -9.55 1.35 -6.63
C VAL A 112 -10.30 2.13 -7.69
N SER A 113 -10.02 3.41 -7.79
CA SER A 113 -10.71 4.32 -8.70
C SER A 113 -10.31 4.02 -10.15
N PRO A 114 -11.27 3.97 -11.10
CA PRO A 114 -10.97 3.78 -12.52
C PRO A 114 -10.19 4.97 -13.12
N GLU A 115 -10.27 6.15 -12.51
CA GLU A 115 -9.50 7.35 -12.89
C GLU A 115 -7.99 7.18 -12.72
N LEU A 116 -7.54 6.14 -11.99
CA LEU A 116 -6.13 5.83 -11.81
C LEU A 116 -5.45 5.51 -13.15
N SER A 117 -6.11 4.75 -14.03
CA SER A 117 -5.61 4.41 -15.37
C SER A 117 -5.45 5.61 -16.30
N GLN A 118 -6.05 6.76 -15.97
CA GLN A 118 -5.88 7.99 -16.74
C GLN A 118 -4.61 8.75 -16.34
N ARG A 119 -4.02 8.45 -15.18
CA ARG A 119 -2.94 9.22 -14.53
C ARG A 119 -1.68 8.39 -14.29
N ALA A 120 -1.82 7.08 -14.18
CA ALA A 120 -0.74 6.11 -14.10
C ALA A 120 -0.93 5.04 -15.17
N GLU A 121 0.16 4.46 -15.66
CA GLU A 121 0.12 3.44 -16.71
C GLU A 121 -0.23 2.07 -16.11
N LEU A 122 -1.36 1.49 -16.48
CA LEU A 122 -1.68 0.10 -16.13
C LEU A 122 -0.80 -0.85 -16.94
N VAL A 123 0.12 -1.54 -16.27
CA VAL A 123 1.10 -2.42 -16.93
C VAL A 123 0.76 -3.91 -16.77
N HIS A 124 -0.05 -4.26 -15.77
CA HIS A 124 -0.45 -5.65 -15.52
C HIS A 124 -1.76 -5.72 -14.73
N GLU A 125 -2.62 -6.68 -15.07
CA GLU A 125 -3.86 -7.00 -14.37
C GLU A 125 -4.02 -8.52 -14.25
N SER A 126 -4.39 -8.99 -13.07
CA SER A 126 -4.65 -10.41 -12.81
C SER A 126 -5.67 -10.54 -11.68
N GLY A 127 -6.91 -10.91 -12.04
CA GLY A 127 -8.03 -10.97 -11.10
C GLY A 127 -8.26 -9.62 -10.42
N PRO A 128 -8.25 -9.54 -9.07
CA PRO A 128 -8.47 -8.27 -8.36
C PRO A 128 -7.24 -7.36 -8.34
N VAL A 129 -6.07 -7.86 -8.76
CA VAL A 129 -4.80 -7.13 -8.70
C VAL A 129 -4.56 -6.34 -9.98
N LYS A 130 -4.23 -5.06 -9.83
CA LYS A 130 -3.80 -4.15 -10.88
C LYS A 130 -2.48 -3.51 -10.49
N ILE A 131 -1.52 -3.51 -11.41
CA ILE A 131 -0.19 -2.91 -11.20
C ILE A 131 -0.07 -1.70 -12.13
N PHE A 132 0.20 -0.55 -11.53
CA PHE A 132 0.41 0.68 -12.26
C PHE A 132 1.85 1.17 -12.11
N ARG A 133 2.37 1.77 -13.18
CA ARG A 133 3.63 2.52 -13.17
C ARG A 133 3.33 4.02 -13.06
N LEU A 134 3.92 4.67 -12.06
CA LEU A 134 3.94 6.13 -11.96
C LEU A 134 4.90 6.70 -13.03
N ARG A 135 4.63 7.91 -13.53
CA ARG A 135 5.31 8.43 -14.72
C ARG A 135 6.68 8.99 -14.37
#